data_AF-A0A2S7IU63-F1
#
_entry.id   AF-A0A2S7IU63-F1
#
_cell.length_a   1.000
_cell.length_b   1.000
_cell.length_c   1.000
_cell.angle_alpha   90.00
_cell.angle_beta   90.00
_cell.angle_gamma   90.00
#
_symmetry.space_group_name_H-M   'P 1'
#
loop_
_entity.id
_entity.type
_entity.pdbx_description
1 polymer ?
#
loop_
_entity_poly.entity_id
_entity_poly.type
_entity_poly.pdbx_seq_one_letter_code
_entity_poly.pdbx_strand_id
1 'polypeptide(L)'
;MTIGLAATVCTALGFEHLAGFMPCKLCLEQRTPYYIGVPVLAAAWVSYGLKWPPVLTRGLILVSALLMTFGLALAIYHTGVELKYRPGPVGCSAATRKVTLDAGNLLSDLKSTRPPAC
;
A
#
# COMPACT_ATOMS: atom_id res chain seq x y z
N MET A 1 -10.94 -12.38 5.57
CA MET A 1 -9.97 -11.27 5.71
C MET A 1 -8.61 -11.64 5.13
N THR A 2 -7.90 -12.66 5.62
CA THR A 2 -6.55 -13.07 5.15
C THR A 2 -6.41 -13.18 3.63
N ILE A 3 -7.29 -13.92 2.96
CA ILE A 3 -7.24 -14.12 1.49
C ILE A 3 -7.43 -12.79 0.76
N GLY A 4 -8.32 -11.92 1.27
CA GLY A 4 -8.55 -10.59 0.71
C GLY A 4 -7.32 -9.69 0.81
N LEU A 5 -6.64 -9.67 1.97
CA LEU A 5 -5.39 -8.91 2.15
C LEU A 5 -4.27 -9.43 1.23
N ALA A 6 -4.13 -10.75 1.11
CA ALA A 6 -3.14 -11.37 0.23
C ALA A 6 -3.42 -11.03 -1.23
N ALA A 7 -4.67 -11.11 -1.67
CA ALA A 7 -5.08 -10.76 -3.03
C ALA A 7 -4.78 -9.29 -3.35
N THR A 8 -5.06 -8.36 -2.42
CA THR A 8 -4.74 -6.93 -2.60
C THR A 8 -3.25 -6.67 -2.72
N VAL A 9 -2.41 -7.33 -1.90
CA VAL A 9 -0.95 -7.19 -1.98
C VAL A 9 -0.40 -7.79 -3.27
N CYS A 10 -0.87 -8.97 -3.67
CA CYS A 10 -0.45 -9.61 -4.93
C CYS A 10 -0.84 -8.80 -6.15
N THR A 11 -2.05 -8.22 -6.14
CA THR A 11 -2.52 -7.36 -7.23
C THR A 11 -1.66 -6.09 -7.34
N ALA A 12 -1.35 -5.46 -6.19
CA ALA A 12 -0.46 -4.29 -6.15
C ALA A 12 0.96 -4.59 -6.65
N LEU A 13 1.54 -5.71 -6.21
CA LEU A 13 2.84 -6.21 -6.68
C LEU A 13 2.84 -6.54 -8.17
N GLY A 14 1.73 -7.11 -8.66
CA GLY A 14 1.51 -7.38 -10.07
C GLY A 14 1.59 -6.10 -10.89
N PHE A 15 0.90 -5.04 -10.47
CA PHE A 15 0.96 -3.76 -11.18
C PHE A 15 2.32 -3.07 -11.09
N GLU A 16 3.06 -3.24 -10.00
CA GLU A 16 4.40 -2.67 -9.84
C GLU A 16 5.44 -3.39 -10.72
N HIS A 17 5.44 -4.73 -10.75
CA HIS A 17 6.47 -5.52 -11.43
C HIS A 17 6.10 -5.94 -12.85
N LEU A 18 4.82 -6.17 -13.16
CA LEU A 18 4.39 -6.60 -14.50
C LEU A 18 3.95 -5.41 -15.37
N ALA A 19 3.39 -4.35 -14.79
CA ALA A 19 2.86 -3.21 -15.55
C ALA A 19 3.72 -1.93 -15.49
N GLY A 20 4.80 -1.92 -14.69
CA GLY A 20 5.79 -0.84 -14.67
C GLY A 20 5.30 0.49 -14.09
N PHE A 21 4.24 0.46 -13.28
CA PHE A 21 3.74 1.66 -12.60
C PHE A 21 4.67 2.07 -11.46
N MET A 22 5.06 3.34 -11.41
CA MET A 22 5.83 3.85 -10.27
C MET A 22 4.91 4.08 -9.06
N PRO A 23 5.22 3.51 -7.89
CA PRO A 23 4.37 3.67 -6.72
C PRO A 23 4.49 5.10 -6.17
N CYS A 24 3.35 5.68 -5.83
CA CYS A 24 3.29 6.93 -5.10
C CYS A 24 3.76 6.73 -3.64
N LYS A 25 4.28 7.78 -2.99
CA LYS A 25 4.73 7.68 -1.60
C LYS A 25 3.61 7.21 -0.66
N LEU A 26 2.40 7.69 -0.89
CA LEU A 26 1.23 7.34 -0.09
C LEU A 26 0.77 5.90 -0.31
N CYS A 27 0.97 5.36 -1.53
CA CYS A 27 0.74 3.98 -1.90
C CYS A 27 1.67 3.03 -1.13
N LEU A 28 2.94 3.43 -0.95
CA LEU A 28 3.91 2.70 -0.15
C LEU A 28 3.53 2.70 1.34
N GLU A 29 3.06 3.81 1.88
CA GLU A 29 2.58 3.85 3.27
C GLU A 29 1.35 2.96 3.49
N GLN A 30 0.40 2.95 2.55
CA GLN A 30 -0.77 2.07 2.61
C GLN A 30 -0.41 0.59 2.60
N ARG A 31 0.78 0.22 2.11
CA ARG A 31 1.25 -1.17 2.08
C ARG A 31 1.71 -1.68 3.44
N THR A 32 2.16 -0.78 4.33
CA THR A 32 2.62 -1.13 5.68
C THR A 32 1.55 -1.84 6.53
N PRO A 33 0.27 -1.39 6.62
CA PRO A 33 -0.75 -2.10 7.38
C PRO A 33 -1.08 -3.48 6.79
N TYR A 34 -0.91 -3.70 5.49
CA TYR A 34 -1.08 -5.04 4.90
C TYR A 34 0.08 -5.96 5.27
N TYR A 35 1.33 -5.48 5.21
CA TYR A 35 2.49 -6.27 5.62
C TYR A 35 2.47 -6.69 7.08
N ILE A 36 1.89 -5.86 7.95
CA ILE A 36 1.73 -6.17 9.37
C ILE A 36 0.44 -6.98 9.60
N GLY A 37 -0.64 -6.67 8.89
CA GLY A 37 -1.94 -7.32 9.03
C GLY A 37 -1.95 -8.78 8.60
N VAL A 38 -1.20 -9.14 7.55
CA VAL A 38 -1.07 -10.53 7.07
C VAL A 38 -0.48 -11.48 8.13
N PRO A 39 0.71 -11.23 8.72
CA PRO A 39 1.27 -12.10 9.74
C PRO A 39 0.44 -12.09 11.03
N VAL A 40 -0.18 -10.96 11.40
CA VAL A 40 -1.08 -10.87 12.56
C VAL A 40 -2.32 -11.76 12.37
N LEU A 41 -2.94 -11.72 11.19
CA LEU A 41 -4.08 -12.59 10.88
C LEU A 41 -3.68 -14.05 10.70
N ALA A 42 -2.48 -14.34 10.19
CA ALA A 42 -1.94 -15.69 10.13
C ALA A 42 -1.74 -16.26 11.55
N ALA A 43 -1.18 -15.47 12.46
CA ALA A 43 -1.05 -15.82 13.88
C ALA A 43 -2.43 -16.02 14.54
N ALA A 44 -3.44 -15.20 14.19
CA ALA A 44 -4.81 -15.40 14.64
C ALA A 44 -5.36 -16.78 14.20
N TRP A 45 -5.14 -17.17 12.94
CA TRP A 45 -5.53 -18.47 12.40
C TRP A 45 -4.83 -19.64 13.10
N VAL A 46 -3.52 -19.54 13.31
CA VAL A 46 -2.74 -20.56 14.04
C VAL A 46 -3.24 -20.68 15.49
N SER A 47 -3.49 -19.56 16.16
CA SER A 47 -4.00 -19.55 17.54
C SER A 47 -5.41 -20.17 17.65
N TYR A 48 -6.26 -19.99 16.64
CA TYR A 48 -7.56 -20.65 16.56
C TYR A 48 -7.43 -22.16 16.36
N GLY A 49 -6.54 -22.58 15.45
CA GLY A 49 -6.27 -24.01 15.19
C GLY A 49 -5.68 -24.75 16.39
N LEU A 50 -4.82 -24.10 17.18
CA LEU A 50 -4.21 -24.66 18.39
C LEU A 50 -5.10 -24.52 19.65
N LYS A 51 -6.34 -24.03 19.54
CA LYS A 51 -7.27 -23.78 20.66
C LYS A 51 -6.67 -22.93 21.79
N TRP A 52 -5.90 -21.91 21.43
CA TRP A 52 -5.37 -20.92 22.38
C TRP A 52 -6.48 -20.12 23.06
N PRO A 53 -6.21 -19.45 24.20
CA PRO A 53 -7.24 -18.71 24.94
C PRO A 53 -7.98 -17.72 24.02
N PRO A 54 -9.34 -17.70 24.06
CA PRO A 54 -10.16 -16.93 23.13
C PRO A 54 -9.93 -15.41 23.23
N VAL A 55 -9.39 -14.95 24.36
CA VAL A 55 -8.97 -13.55 24.58
C VAL A 55 -7.85 -13.17 23.62
N LEU A 56 -6.89 -14.07 23.38
CA LEU A 56 -5.75 -13.81 22.51
C LEU A 56 -6.18 -13.76 21.04
N THR A 57 -7.03 -14.70 20.61
CA THR A 57 -7.61 -14.74 19.26
C THR A 57 -8.43 -13.48 18.97
N ARG A 58 -9.27 -13.05 19.93
CA ARG A 58 -10.06 -11.81 19.82
C ARG A 58 -9.17 -10.57 19.78
N GLY A 59 -8.10 -10.53 20.58
CA GLY A 59 -7.11 -9.45 20.56
C GLY A 59 -6.43 -9.32 19.19
N LEU A 60 -5.97 -10.42 18.61
CA LEU A 60 -5.37 -10.46 17.27
C LEU A 60 -6.34 -9.97 16.17
N ILE A 61 -7.62 -10.35 16.26
CA ILE A 61 -8.66 -9.88 15.34
C ILE A 61 -8.90 -8.38 15.52
N LEU A 62 -9.00 -7.87 16.75
CA LEU A 62 -9.18 -6.44 17.01
C LEU A 62 -8.01 -5.60 16.48
N VAL A 63 -6.78 -6.06 16.68
CA VAL A 63 -5.58 -5.41 16.11
C VAL A 63 -5.65 -5.38 14.59
N SER A 64 -6.04 -6.50 13.96
CA SER A 64 -6.21 -6.53 12.51
C SER A 64 -7.31 -5.59 12.01
N ALA A 65 -8.41 -5.46 12.75
CA ALA A 65 -9.50 -4.54 12.43
C ALA A 65 -9.03 -3.08 12.49
N LEU A 66 -8.29 -2.70 13.54
CA LEU A 66 -7.69 -1.36 13.68
C LEU A 66 -6.75 -1.03 12.52
N LEU A 67 -5.90 -1.98 12.11
CA LEU A 67 -5.01 -1.81 10.96
C LEU A 67 -5.78 -1.57 9.66
N MET A 68 -6.90 -2.27 9.46
CA MET A 68 -7.76 -2.06 8.27
C MET A 68 -8.48 -0.71 8.32
N THR A 69 -8.94 -0.27 9.49
CA THR A 69 -9.53 1.08 9.64
C THR A 69 -8.50 2.17 9.32
N PHE A 70 -7.24 1.98 9.73
CA PHE A 70 -6.16 2.90 9.37
C PHE A 70 -5.88 2.89 7.85
N GLY A 71 -5.87 1.71 7.22
CA GLY A 71 -5.76 1.57 5.76
C GLY A 71 -6.90 2.28 5.02
N LEU A 72 -8.14 2.20 5.53
CA LEU A 72 -9.30 2.89 4.97
C LEU A 72 -9.14 4.42 5.07
N ALA A 73 -8.69 4.95 6.21
CA ALA A 73 -8.44 6.37 6.38
C ALA A 73 -7.38 6.88 5.40
N LEU A 74 -6.30 6.12 5.20
CA LEU A 74 -5.27 6.43 4.21
C LEU A 74 -5.81 6.37 2.77
N ALA A 75 -6.69 5.42 2.45
CA ALA A 75 -7.31 5.33 1.13
C ALA A 75 -8.20 6.54 0.84
N ILE A 76 -9.00 6.98 1.81
CA ILE A 76 -9.83 8.21 1.70
C ILE A 76 -8.93 9.44 1.53
N TYR A 77 -7.82 9.52 2.27
CA TYR A 77 -6.87 10.60 2.11
C TYR A 77 -6.24 10.60 0.72
N HIS A 78 -5.90 9.42 0.19
CA HIS A 78 -5.29 9.26 -1.13
C HIS A 78 -6.23 9.69 -2.25
N THR A 79 -7.48 9.21 -2.26
CA THR A 79 -8.47 9.66 -3.25
C THR A 79 -8.78 11.15 -3.10
N GLY A 80 -8.77 11.68 -1.87
CA GLY A 80 -8.92 13.12 -1.60
C GLY A 80 -7.77 13.97 -2.16
N VAL A 81 -6.55 13.43 -2.22
CA VAL A 81 -5.38 14.08 -2.84
C VAL A 81 -5.49 14.02 -4.36
N GLU A 82 -5.82 12.86 -4.94
CA GLU A 82 -5.98 12.68 -6.39
C GLU A 82 -7.08 13.59 -6.97
N LEU A 83 -8.19 13.73 -6.23
CA LEU A 83 -9.29 14.62 -6.56
C LEU A 83 -9.00 16.10 -6.23
N LYS A 84 -7.79 16.41 -5.74
CA LYS A 84 -7.33 17.76 -5.35
C LYS A 84 -8.16 18.45 -4.27
N TYR A 85 -8.95 17.68 -3.50
CA TYR A 85 -9.69 18.20 -2.34
C TYR A 85 -8.76 18.51 -1.15
N ARG A 86 -7.59 17.87 -1.06
CA ARG A 86 -6.58 18.13 -0.03
C ARG A 86 -5.17 18.24 -0.62
N PRO A 87 -4.26 18.99 0.03
CA PRO A 87 -2.86 19.03 -0.37
C PRO A 87 -2.19 17.66 -0.14
N GLY A 88 -1.42 17.21 -1.14
CA GLY A 88 -0.62 16.00 -1.06
C GLY A 88 0.53 16.10 -0.04
N PRO A 89 1.04 14.97 0.47
CA PRO A 89 2.11 14.95 1.46
C PRO A 89 3.44 15.47 0.90
N VAL A 90 4.25 16.05 1.79
CA VAL A 90 5.58 16.56 1.45
C VAL A 90 6.47 15.45 0.85
N GLY A 91 6.85 15.62 -0.42
CA GLY A 91 7.71 14.71 -1.17
C GLY A 91 7.06 13.87 -2.27
N CYS A 92 5.78 14.09 -2.63
CA CYS A 92 5.16 13.37 -3.76
C CYS A 92 5.83 13.69 -5.12
N SER A 93 6.36 14.89 -5.34
CA SER A 93 7.08 15.23 -6.59
C SER A 93 8.50 14.63 -6.66
N ALA A 94 9.01 14.04 -5.58
CA ALA A 94 10.35 13.46 -5.54
C ALA A 94 10.43 12.07 -6.20
N ALA A 95 9.28 11.45 -6.53
CA ALA A 95 9.22 10.18 -7.25
C ALA A 95 9.72 10.29 -8.70
N THR A 96 9.77 11.50 -9.27
CA THR A 96 10.30 11.80 -10.61
C THR A 96 11.82 11.66 -10.71
N ARG A 97 12.52 11.33 -9.62
CA ARG A 97 13.98 11.21 -9.57
C ARG A 97 14.56 10.01 -10.35
N LYS A 98 13.71 9.16 -10.94
CA LYS A 98 14.12 8.09 -11.87
C LYS A 98 14.28 8.56 -13.33
N VAL A 99 13.87 9.80 -13.65
CA VAL A 99 14.15 10.41 -14.94
C VAL A 99 15.66 10.67 -15.02
N THR A 100 16.31 10.10 -16.03
CA THR A 100 17.76 10.24 -16.29
C THR A 100 18.28 11.68 -16.18
N LEU A 101 19.51 11.87 -15.68
CA LEU A 101 20.20 13.17 -15.67
C LEU A 101 20.74 13.58 -17.05
N ASP A 102 20.63 12.68 -18.04
CA ASP A 102 21.06 12.89 -19.41
C ASP A 102 19.99 13.62 -20.22
N ALA A 103 20.25 14.89 -20.55
CA ALA A 103 19.32 15.77 -21.25
C ALA A 103 18.85 15.23 -22.61
N GLY A 104 19.66 14.40 -23.27
CA GLY A 104 19.36 13.80 -24.58
C GLY A 104 18.29 12.71 -24.53
N ASN A 105 18.13 12.04 -23.38
CA ASN A 105 17.19 10.93 -23.19
C ASN A 105 15.98 11.27 -22.32
N LEU A 106 15.94 12.47 -21.70
CA LEU A 106 14.82 12.96 -20.88
C LEU A 106 13.45 12.74 -21.54
N LEU A 107 13.33 13.07 -22.83
CA LEU A 107 12.05 13.00 -23.54
C LEU A 107 11.60 11.55 -23.79
N SER A 108 12.54 10.65 -24.04
CA SER A 108 12.29 9.21 -24.22
C SER A 108 11.90 8.53 -22.90
N ASP A 109 12.55 8.93 -21.80
CA ASP A 109 12.31 8.41 -20.45
C ASP A 109 10.96 8.89 -19.89
N LEU A 110 10.61 10.16 -20.15
CA LEU A 110 9.29 10.72 -19.82
C LEU A 110 8.17 10.07 -20.63
N LYS A 111 8.42 9.67 -21.88
CA LYS A 111 7.42 8.98 -22.72
C LYS A 111 7.16 7.55 -22.25
N SER A 112 8.17 6.88 -21.70
CA SER A 112 8.07 5.51 -21.22
C SER A 112 7.56 5.42 -19.77
N THR A 113 7.72 6.48 -18.98
CA THR A 113 7.39 6.46 -17.56
C THR A 113 6.13 7.28 -17.30
N ARG A 114 5.07 6.62 -16.81
CA ARG A 114 3.88 7.34 -16.32
C ARG A 114 4.15 7.86 -14.92
N PRO A 115 4.25 9.19 -14.71
CA PRO A 115 4.47 9.73 -13.38
C PRO A 115 3.25 9.43 -12.50
N PRO A 116 3.47 9.17 -11.19
CA PRO A 116 2.36 8.97 -10.26
C PRO A 116 1.56 10.28 -10.17
N ALA A 117 0.23 10.17 -10.28
CA ALA A 117 -0.68 11.27 -10.02
C ALA A 117 -0.81 11.47 -8.50
N CYS A 118 0.18 12.12 -7.91
CA CYS A 118 -0.05 12.98 -6.75
C CYS A 118 -0.23 14.42 -7.26
#